data_AF-A0AAV9L431-F1
#
_entry.id   AF-A0AAV9L431-F1
#
_cell.length_a   1.000
_cell.length_b   1.000
_cell.length_c   1.000
_cell.angle_alpha   90.00
_cell.angle_beta   90.00
_cell.angle_gamma   90.00
#
_symmetry.space_group_name_H-M   'P 1'
#
loop_
_entity.id
_entity.type
_entity.pdbx_description
1 polymer ?
#
loop_
_entity_poly.entity_id
_entity_poly.type
_entity_poly.pdbx_seq_one_letter_code
_entity_poly.pdbx_strand_id
1 'polypeptide(L)'
;MEAAITKKDCIIMAYRDHCIFLARGGGLVESFAELMGRKDGCSEGKGGSMHFYKKDNGMGTAEWRAAKSPAYYKRGDYVPGLKVDGMDALAVKQACKFAKDHVLTKGPIILEMDTYRYHGHSMSDPGSTYRMRDKISGVRGERDPVERIRNLILDHNIATEQELKDIEKGKRKVVDEAIAKAKESPMPDPSDLFTNVYVKGFGVEVFGADRKELRSTLP
;
A
#
# COMPACT_ATOMS: atom_id res chain seq x y z
N MET A 1 -10.70 5.28 -0.43
CA MET A 1 -10.57 5.06 1.03
C MET A 1 -9.99 6.28 1.73
N GLU A 2 -8.75 6.69 1.44
CA GLU A 2 -8.09 7.82 2.13
C GLU A 2 -8.93 9.11 2.15
N ALA A 3 -9.62 9.43 1.04
CA ALA A 3 -10.50 10.60 0.94
C ALA A 3 -11.75 10.58 1.86
N ALA A 4 -11.99 9.50 2.61
CA ALA A 4 -13.12 9.33 3.53
C ALA A 4 -12.69 9.17 4.99
N ILE A 5 -11.38 9.10 5.26
CA ILE A 5 -10.81 8.93 6.59
C ILE A 5 -9.80 10.05 6.90
N THR A 6 -9.23 10.01 8.10
CA THR A 6 -8.21 10.94 8.56
C THR A 6 -6.89 10.22 8.80
N LYS A 7 -5.81 10.97 9.01
CA LYS A 7 -4.51 10.40 9.40
C LYS A 7 -4.51 9.74 10.78
N LYS A 8 -5.50 10.05 11.63
CA LYS A 8 -5.69 9.41 12.94
C LYS A 8 -6.34 8.03 12.84
N ASP A 9 -7.06 7.76 11.75
CA ASP A 9 -7.66 6.44 11.52
C ASP A 9 -6.57 5.45 11.08
N CYS A 10 -6.65 4.19 11.53
CA CYS A 10 -5.65 3.16 11.21
C CYS A 10 -6.03 2.38 9.94
N ILE A 11 -5.03 1.99 9.13
CA ILE A 11 -5.23 1.07 8.00
C ILE A 11 -4.22 -0.07 8.09
N ILE A 12 -4.73 -1.28 7.91
CA ILE A 12 -3.93 -2.48 7.76
C ILE A 12 -4.36 -3.22 6.48
N MET A 13 -3.38 -3.77 5.76
CA MET A 13 -3.61 -4.56 4.56
C MET A 13 -2.48 -5.57 4.35
N ALA A 14 -2.62 -6.40 3.32
CA ALA A 14 -1.59 -7.34 2.90
C ALA A 14 -0.47 -6.63 2.09
N TYR A 15 0.40 -7.41 1.45
CA TYR A 15 1.63 -6.97 0.76
C TYR A 15 1.46 -6.11 -0.52
N ARG A 16 0.24 -5.72 -0.90
CA ARG A 16 0.00 -4.85 -2.08
C ARG A 16 -0.38 -3.45 -1.62
N ASP A 17 0.49 -2.86 -0.82
CA ASP A 17 0.22 -1.69 0.00
C ASP A 17 0.93 -0.41 -0.44
N HIS A 18 1.75 -0.46 -1.49
CA HIS A 18 2.56 0.69 -1.95
C HIS A 18 1.75 1.98 -2.12
N CYS A 19 0.60 1.91 -2.79
CA CYS A 19 -0.25 3.07 -3.00
C CYS A 19 -0.90 3.56 -1.71
N ILE A 20 -1.19 2.65 -0.77
CA ILE A 20 -1.72 3.02 0.54
C ILE A 20 -0.62 3.66 1.37
N PHE A 21 0.60 3.14 1.38
CA PHE A 21 1.74 3.78 2.03
C PHE A 21 1.90 5.24 1.58
N LEU A 22 1.91 5.48 0.25
CA LEU A 22 1.97 6.82 -0.32
C LEU A 22 0.76 7.67 0.09
N ALA A 23 -0.46 7.13 -0.02
CA ALA A 23 -1.67 7.83 0.40
C ALA A 23 -1.64 8.18 1.90
N ARG A 24 -1.00 7.34 2.73
CA ARG A 24 -0.76 7.51 4.16
C ARG A 24 0.45 8.40 4.47
N GLY A 25 0.98 9.13 3.49
CA GLY A 25 2.04 10.14 3.70
C GLY A 25 3.46 9.59 3.64
N GLY A 26 3.63 8.36 3.16
CA GLY A 26 4.92 7.83 2.77
C GLY A 26 5.51 8.57 1.57
N GLY A 27 6.83 8.73 1.54
CA GLY A 27 7.54 9.38 0.45
C GLY A 27 7.77 8.47 -0.76
N LEU A 28 7.85 9.06 -1.96
CA LEU A 28 8.23 8.30 -3.17
C LEU A 28 9.68 7.81 -3.10
N VAL A 29 10.60 8.65 -2.60
CA VAL A 29 12.00 8.25 -2.42
C VAL A 29 12.10 7.11 -1.40
N GLU A 30 11.44 7.25 -0.23
CA GLU A 30 11.34 6.18 0.77
C GLU A 30 10.82 4.87 0.16
N SER A 31 9.86 4.98 -0.76
CA SER A 31 9.27 3.79 -1.37
C SER A 31 10.17 3.10 -2.38
N PHE A 32 10.75 3.86 -3.29
CA PHE A 32 11.65 3.29 -4.29
C PHE A 32 12.95 2.80 -3.67
N ALA A 33 13.48 3.49 -2.65
CA ALA A 33 14.64 3.03 -1.91
C ALA A 33 14.37 1.70 -1.20
N GLU A 34 13.20 1.55 -0.57
CA GLU A 34 12.81 0.27 0.07
C GLU A 34 12.71 -0.87 -0.94
N LEU A 35 12.10 -0.61 -2.11
CA LEU A 35 12.03 -1.60 -3.20
C LEU A 35 13.40 -2.02 -3.74
N MET A 36 14.40 -1.14 -3.61
CA MET A 36 15.79 -1.40 -4.00
C MET A 36 16.66 -1.93 -2.86
N GLY A 37 16.10 -2.12 -1.65
CA GLY A 37 16.86 -2.55 -0.47
C GLY A 37 17.90 -1.53 0.00
N ARG A 38 17.62 -0.23 -0.19
CA ARG A 38 18.54 0.88 0.13
C ARG A 38 18.20 1.54 1.46
N LYS A 39 19.20 2.22 2.04
CA LYS A 39 19.15 2.76 3.40
C LYS A 39 18.04 3.81 3.60
N ASP A 40 17.73 4.62 2.59
CA ASP A 40 16.67 5.62 2.70
C ASP A 40 15.26 5.02 2.53
N GLY A 41 15.15 3.70 2.46
CA GLY A 41 13.88 2.98 2.46
C GLY A 41 13.07 3.24 3.73
N CYS A 42 11.75 3.14 3.64
CA CYS A 42 10.85 3.36 4.79
C CYS A 42 11.11 2.41 5.98
N SER A 43 11.75 1.27 5.73
CA SER A 43 12.21 0.28 6.70
C SER A 43 13.72 0.06 6.60
N GLU A 44 14.46 1.07 6.14
CA GLU A 44 15.92 1.05 5.95
C GLU A 44 16.42 -0.07 5.03
N GLY A 45 15.60 -0.50 4.06
CA GLY A 45 15.92 -1.57 3.13
C GLY A 45 15.77 -2.99 3.72
N LYS A 46 15.24 -3.13 4.94
CA LYS A 46 15.04 -4.43 5.61
C LYS A 46 13.73 -5.12 5.21
N GLY A 47 12.72 -4.35 4.81
CA GLY A 47 11.37 -4.86 4.57
C GLY A 47 11.09 -5.23 3.11
N GLY A 48 11.62 -4.45 2.18
CA GLY A 48 11.34 -4.59 0.76
C GLY A 48 9.87 -4.38 0.40
N SER A 49 9.44 -4.99 -0.70
CA SER A 49 8.14 -4.72 -1.34
C SER A 49 6.90 -4.97 -0.47
N MET A 50 6.99 -5.85 0.52
CA MET A 50 5.80 -6.33 1.25
C MET A 50 5.60 -5.65 2.61
N HIS A 51 6.56 -4.82 3.05
CA HIS A 51 6.67 -4.39 4.44
C HIS A 51 6.90 -2.88 4.52
N PHE A 52 5.88 -2.14 4.11
CA PHE A 52 5.83 -0.68 4.22
C PHE A 52 5.12 -0.25 5.50
N TYR A 53 5.76 0.59 6.30
CA TYR A 53 5.20 1.08 7.55
C TYR A 53 5.36 2.60 7.65
N LYS A 54 4.31 3.29 8.10
CA LYS A 54 4.41 4.69 8.53
C LYS A 54 3.97 4.79 9.99
N LYS A 55 4.95 5.02 10.88
CA LYS A 55 4.77 5.04 12.34
C LYS A 55 3.62 5.96 12.78
N ASP A 56 3.57 7.17 12.23
CA ASP A 56 2.61 8.19 12.66
C ASP A 56 1.18 7.93 12.19
N ASN A 57 0.98 7.03 11.22
CA ASN A 57 -0.29 6.82 10.52
C ASN A 57 -0.81 5.38 10.59
N GLY A 58 -0.21 4.56 11.46
CA GLY A 58 -0.70 3.24 11.86
C GLY A 58 -0.84 2.25 10.71
N MET A 59 0.29 1.78 10.17
CA MET A 59 0.37 0.59 9.33
C MET A 59 1.02 -0.52 10.16
N GLY A 60 0.37 -1.68 10.30
CA GLY A 60 0.93 -2.79 11.06
C GLY A 60 -0.13 -3.73 11.65
N THR A 61 0.28 -4.98 11.88
CA THR A 61 -0.57 -6.05 12.42
C THR A 61 -0.52 -6.05 13.94
N ALA A 62 -1.64 -5.72 14.60
CA ALA A 62 -1.82 -6.11 15.99
C ALA A 62 -2.28 -7.57 16.01
N GLU A 63 -1.47 -8.44 16.62
CA GLU A 63 -1.60 -9.91 16.63
C GLU A 63 -2.98 -10.40 17.11
N TRP A 64 -3.62 -9.68 18.04
CA TRP A 64 -4.91 -10.06 18.63
C TRP A 64 -6.15 -9.64 17.81
N ARG A 65 -5.99 -9.09 16.59
CA ARG A 65 -7.11 -8.60 15.75
C ARG A 65 -7.13 -9.11 14.31
N ALA A 66 -6.26 -10.05 13.92
CA ALA A 66 -6.01 -10.31 12.50
C ALA A 66 -6.77 -11.49 11.85
N ALA A 67 -7.04 -12.62 12.53
CA ALA A 67 -8.09 -13.62 12.22
C ALA A 67 -7.89 -14.95 12.98
N LYS A 68 -8.99 -15.62 13.36
CA LYS A 68 -9.03 -16.92 14.07
C LYS A 68 -9.33 -18.15 13.16
N SER A 69 -9.52 -18.02 11.84
CA SER A 69 -9.92 -19.13 10.92
C SER A 69 -9.61 -18.81 9.44
N PRO A 70 -9.69 -19.72 8.45
CA PRO A 70 -9.39 -19.44 7.02
C PRO A 70 -10.57 -19.48 6.00
N ALA A 71 -11.85 -19.60 6.39
CA ALA A 71 -12.98 -19.66 5.44
C ALA A 71 -13.70 -18.29 5.24
N TYR A 72 -13.27 -17.48 4.26
CA TYR A 72 -13.60 -16.04 4.18
C TYR A 72 -15.05 -15.64 3.81
N TYR A 73 -15.80 -16.44 3.06
CA TYR A 73 -17.13 -16.04 2.52
C TYR A 73 -18.34 -16.30 3.46
N LYS A 74 -18.10 -16.84 4.67
CA LYS A 74 -19.14 -17.08 5.71
C LYS A 74 -18.89 -16.27 7.00
N ARG A 75 -17.99 -15.28 7.01
CA ARG A 75 -17.46 -14.69 8.25
C ARG A 75 -18.17 -13.46 8.79
N GLY A 76 -19.12 -12.91 8.03
CA GLY A 76 -19.94 -11.80 8.52
C GLY A 76 -20.96 -12.26 9.55
N ASP A 77 -21.59 -13.42 9.36
CA ASP A 77 -22.79 -13.85 10.10
C ASP A 77 -23.80 -12.68 10.23
N TYR A 78 -23.95 -12.07 11.41
CA TYR A 78 -24.80 -10.90 11.68
C TYR A 78 -24.20 -9.52 11.34
N VAL A 79 -22.93 -9.45 10.93
CA VAL A 79 -22.24 -8.20 10.60
C VAL A 79 -22.72 -7.67 9.24
N PRO A 80 -23.23 -6.42 9.17
CA PRO A 80 -23.71 -5.86 7.91
C PRO A 80 -22.58 -5.75 6.86
N GLY A 81 -22.96 -5.85 5.59
CA GLY A 81 -22.03 -5.76 4.47
C GLY A 81 -22.55 -4.88 3.34
N LEU A 82 -21.64 -4.23 2.61
CA LEU A 82 -21.92 -3.44 1.41
C LEU A 82 -20.95 -3.83 0.30
N LYS A 83 -21.48 -4.18 -0.87
CA LYS A 83 -20.70 -4.34 -2.09
C LYS A 83 -20.54 -2.99 -2.78
N VAL A 84 -19.33 -2.70 -3.23
CA VAL A 84 -18.92 -1.40 -3.77
C VAL A 84 -18.16 -1.65 -5.07
N ASP A 85 -18.45 -0.86 -6.10
CA ASP A 85 -17.61 -0.79 -7.29
C ASP A 85 -16.24 -0.20 -6.92
N GLY A 86 -15.24 -1.06 -6.74
CA GLY A 86 -13.87 -0.68 -6.39
C GLY A 86 -13.12 0.00 -7.54
N MET A 87 -13.71 0.08 -8.73
CA MET A 87 -13.21 0.83 -9.88
C MET A 87 -13.82 2.25 -9.97
N ASP A 88 -14.77 2.60 -9.09
CA ASP A 88 -15.32 3.95 -8.96
C ASP A 88 -14.79 4.62 -7.67
N ALA A 89 -13.87 5.58 -7.83
CA ALA A 89 -13.28 6.27 -6.69
C ALA A 89 -14.30 7.07 -5.85
N LEU A 90 -15.40 7.56 -6.45
CA LEU A 90 -16.46 8.27 -5.75
C LEU A 90 -17.35 7.30 -4.97
N ALA A 91 -17.71 6.15 -5.56
CA ALA A 91 -18.45 5.11 -4.86
C ALA A 91 -17.65 4.58 -3.65
N VAL A 92 -16.36 4.30 -3.84
CA VAL A 92 -15.45 3.91 -2.75
C VAL A 92 -15.38 4.98 -1.66
N LYS A 93 -15.29 6.27 -2.03
CA LYS A 93 -15.28 7.36 -1.05
C LYS A 93 -16.57 7.38 -0.22
N GLN A 94 -17.74 7.31 -0.87
CA GLN A 94 -19.02 7.35 -0.15
C GLN A 94 -19.24 6.11 0.71
N ALA A 95 -18.90 4.92 0.21
CA ALA A 95 -19.00 3.68 0.99
C ALA A 95 -18.08 3.70 2.22
N CYS A 96 -16.83 4.17 2.09
CA CYS A 96 -15.93 4.31 3.22
C CYS A 96 -16.43 5.36 4.23
N LYS A 97 -17.00 6.48 3.77
CA LYS A 97 -17.59 7.50 4.65
C LYS A 97 -18.76 6.93 5.44
N PHE A 98 -19.70 6.28 4.75
CA PHE A 98 -20.81 5.58 5.37
C PHE A 98 -20.35 4.55 6.39
N ALA A 99 -19.37 3.71 6.03
CA ALA A 99 -18.82 2.71 6.92
C ALA A 99 -18.20 3.34 8.17
N LYS A 100 -17.45 4.44 8.02
CA LYS A 100 -16.89 5.18 9.14
C LYS A 100 -17.98 5.67 10.10
N ASP A 101 -19.01 6.32 9.58
CA ASP A 101 -20.12 6.83 10.39
C ASP A 101 -20.88 5.68 11.07
N HIS A 102 -21.03 4.55 10.39
CA HIS A 102 -21.64 3.33 10.92
C HIS A 102 -20.82 2.76 12.10
N VAL A 103 -19.51 2.53 11.92
CA VAL A 103 -18.69 1.85 12.95
C VAL A 103 -18.55 2.64 14.24
N LEU A 104 -18.67 3.96 14.17
CA LEU A 104 -18.64 4.83 15.34
C LEU A 104 -19.87 4.67 16.24
N THR A 105 -20.97 4.12 15.72
CA THR A 105 -22.25 4.04 16.46
C THR A 105 -22.88 2.65 16.51
N LYS A 106 -22.57 1.75 15.56
CA LYS A 106 -23.30 0.49 15.34
C LYS A 106 -22.42 -0.76 15.31
N GLY A 107 -21.11 -0.62 15.48
CA GLY A 107 -20.17 -1.74 15.42
C GLY A 107 -19.69 -2.03 13.99
N PRO A 108 -19.03 -3.18 13.75
CA PRO A 108 -18.31 -3.43 12.50
C PRO A 108 -19.23 -3.50 11.27
N ILE A 109 -18.65 -3.21 10.10
CA ILE A 109 -19.29 -3.38 8.78
C ILE A 109 -18.25 -3.90 7.78
N ILE A 110 -18.68 -4.75 6.86
CA ILE A 110 -17.84 -5.30 5.79
C ILE A 110 -18.05 -4.49 4.50
N LEU A 111 -16.96 -4.10 3.85
CA LEU A 111 -17.01 -3.54 2.49
C LEU A 111 -16.34 -4.50 1.51
N GLU A 112 -17.08 -5.02 0.52
CA GLU A 112 -16.53 -5.77 -0.61
C GLU A 112 -16.26 -4.80 -1.76
N MET A 113 -14.98 -4.52 -2.02
CA MET A 113 -14.56 -3.66 -3.13
C MET A 113 -14.29 -4.51 -4.37
N ASP A 114 -15.20 -4.49 -5.35
CA ASP A 114 -15.02 -5.17 -6.64
C ASP A 114 -14.04 -4.38 -7.52
N THR A 115 -12.81 -4.88 -7.65
CA THR A 115 -11.73 -4.20 -8.37
C THR A 115 -10.93 -5.19 -9.22
N TYR A 116 -9.99 -4.68 -10.01
CA TYR A 116 -9.21 -5.49 -10.94
C TYR A 116 -7.72 -5.16 -10.90
N ARG A 117 -6.87 -6.20 -10.93
CA ARG A 117 -5.42 -6.08 -11.09
C ARG A 117 -5.02 -6.30 -12.54
N TYR A 118 -4.34 -5.31 -13.12
CA TYR A 118 -3.87 -5.38 -14.52
C TYR A 118 -2.65 -6.28 -14.68
N HIS A 119 -1.74 -6.27 -13.71
CA HIS A 119 -0.56 -7.14 -13.71
C HIS A 119 -0.89 -8.52 -13.11
N GLY A 120 0.02 -9.47 -13.34
CA GLY A 120 0.04 -10.76 -12.66
C GLY A 120 0.19 -10.64 -11.13
N HIS A 121 0.26 -11.77 -10.45
CA HIS A 121 0.21 -11.78 -8.98
C HIS A 121 1.41 -11.03 -8.38
N SER A 122 2.56 -11.21 -9.00
CA SER A 122 3.86 -10.64 -8.66
C SER A 122 4.65 -10.44 -9.96
N MET A 123 5.88 -9.92 -9.87
CA MET A 123 6.78 -9.85 -11.03
C MET A 123 7.16 -11.23 -11.59
N SER A 124 7.08 -12.29 -10.78
CA SER A 124 7.36 -13.67 -11.20
C SER A 124 6.18 -14.36 -11.88
N ASP A 125 4.97 -13.78 -11.80
CA ASP A 125 3.78 -14.32 -12.41
C ASP A 125 3.33 -13.41 -13.57
N PRO A 126 3.44 -13.85 -14.84
CA PRO A 126 3.00 -13.04 -15.98
C PRO A 126 1.47 -12.91 -16.07
N GLY A 127 0.70 -13.75 -15.37
CA GLY A 127 -0.78 -13.71 -15.34
C GLY A 127 -1.50 -14.25 -16.58
N SER A 128 -0.77 -14.49 -17.68
CA SER A 128 -1.32 -14.96 -18.96
C SER A 128 -1.73 -16.43 -18.98
N THR A 129 -1.28 -17.24 -18.01
CA THR A 129 -1.60 -18.68 -17.93
C THR A 129 -3.01 -18.97 -17.43
N TYR A 130 -3.67 -18.00 -16.81
CA TYR A 130 -5.00 -18.18 -16.21
C TYR A 130 -6.00 -17.06 -16.53
N ARG A 131 -5.59 -16.05 -17.32
CA ARG A 131 -6.47 -14.98 -17.83
C ARG A 131 -6.04 -14.54 -19.23
N MET A 132 -7.02 -14.34 -20.11
CA MET A 132 -6.80 -13.81 -21.46
C MET A 132 -6.39 -12.35 -21.42
N ARG A 133 -5.47 -11.95 -22.31
CA ARG A 133 -5.05 -10.54 -22.45
C ARG A 133 -6.22 -9.64 -22.80
N ASP A 134 -7.13 -10.10 -23.66
CA ASP A 134 -8.32 -9.34 -24.09
C ASP A 134 -9.24 -9.01 -22.93
N LYS A 135 -9.35 -9.90 -21.93
CA LYS A 135 -10.11 -9.61 -20.70
C LYS A 135 -9.49 -8.46 -19.91
N ILE A 136 -8.15 -8.42 -19.82
CA ILE A 136 -7.44 -7.35 -19.11
C ILE A 136 -7.60 -6.02 -19.87
N SER A 137 -7.42 -6.04 -21.18
CA SER A 137 -7.60 -4.88 -22.05
C SER A 137 -9.03 -4.35 -22.02
N GLY A 138 -10.03 -5.24 -22.05
CA GLY A 138 -11.45 -4.87 -21.94
C GLY A 138 -11.76 -4.19 -20.61
N VAL A 139 -11.35 -4.79 -19.48
CA VAL A 139 -11.54 -4.15 -18.16
C VAL A 139 -10.82 -2.80 -18.06
N ARG A 140 -9.62 -2.66 -18.61
CA ARG A 140 -8.90 -1.38 -18.65
C ARG A 140 -9.60 -0.35 -19.55
N GLY A 141 -10.13 -0.76 -20.70
CA GLY A 141 -10.84 0.15 -21.59
C GLY A 141 -12.17 0.64 -21.02
N GLU A 142 -12.88 -0.22 -20.28
CA GLU A 142 -14.24 0.06 -19.83
C GLU A 142 -14.33 0.57 -18.39
N ARG A 143 -13.44 0.12 -17.50
CA ARG A 143 -13.56 0.34 -16.05
C ARG A 143 -12.34 1.03 -15.43
N ASP A 144 -11.38 1.55 -16.19
CA ASP A 144 -10.20 2.15 -15.57
C ASP A 144 -10.57 3.34 -14.64
N PRO A 145 -10.16 3.30 -13.36
CA PRO A 145 -10.59 4.31 -12.38
C PRO A 145 -9.98 5.69 -12.66
N VAL A 146 -8.82 5.76 -13.33
CA VAL A 146 -8.18 7.03 -13.68
C VAL A 146 -8.90 7.65 -14.86
N GLU A 147 -9.17 6.86 -15.91
CA GLU A 147 -9.91 7.34 -17.07
C GLU A 147 -11.35 7.74 -16.72
N ARG A 148 -12.02 6.99 -15.82
CA ARG A 148 -13.35 7.37 -15.33
C ARG A 148 -13.34 8.75 -14.67
N ILE A 149 -12.35 9.05 -13.82
CA ILE A 149 -12.22 10.36 -13.17
C ILE A 149 -11.81 11.44 -14.18
N ARG A 150 -10.93 11.12 -15.13
CA ARG A 150 -10.55 12.01 -16.23
C ARG A 150 -11.79 12.49 -17.00
N ASN A 151 -12.64 11.56 -17.41
CA ASN A 151 -13.86 11.88 -18.16
C ASN A 151 -14.82 12.73 -17.32
N LEU A 152 -15.04 12.38 -16.05
CA LEU A 152 -15.87 13.21 -15.15
C LEU A 152 -15.35 14.65 -15.01
N ILE A 153 -14.03 14.83 -14.94
CA ILE A 153 -13.43 16.18 -14.86
C ILE A 153 -13.71 16.97 -16.14
N LEU A 154 -13.57 16.33 -17.31
CA LEU A 154 -13.80 16.96 -18.61
C LEU A 154 -15.28 17.27 -18.84
N ASP A 155 -16.17 16.30 -18.60
CA ASP A 155 -17.62 16.42 -18.78
C ASP A 155 -18.22 17.54 -17.93
N HIS A 156 -17.64 17.77 -16.75
CA HIS A 156 -18.06 18.84 -15.83
C HIS A 156 -17.27 20.15 -15.98
N ASN A 157 -16.41 20.27 -17.00
CA ASN A 157 -15.58 21.46 -17.26
C ASN A 157 -14.74 21.90 -16.05
N ILE A 158 -14.26 20.94 -15.25
CA ILE A 158 -13.45 21.20 -14.05
C ILE A 158 -11.98 21.48 -14.44
N ALA A 159 -11.50 20.86 -15.51
CA ALA A 159 -10.20 21.12 -16.11
C ALA A 159 -10.25 20.79 -17.61
N THR A 160 -9.33 21.36 -18.37
CA THR A 160 -9.13 21.07 -19.80
C THR A 160 -8.28 19.82 -20.00
N GLU A 161 -8.37 19.25 -21.21
CA GLU A 161 -7.53 18.09 -21.57
C GLU A 161 -6.03 18.41 -21.49
N GLN A 162 -5.65 19.65 -21.83
CA GLN A 162 -4.27 20.12 -21.76
C GLN A 162 -3.77 20.20 -20.31
N GLU A 163 -4.56 20.75 -19.39
CA GLU A 163 -4.21 20.80 -17.97
C GLU A 163 -4.04 19.39 -17.37
N LEU A 164 -4.89 18.44 -17.75
CA LEU A 164 -4.76 17.04 -17.31
C LEU A 164 -3.47 16.39 -17.84
N LYS A 165 -3.14 16.61 -19.12
CA LYS A 165 -1.87 16.15 -19.70
C LYS A 165 -0.66 16.77 -19.00
N ASP A 166 -0.73 18.05 -18.65
CA ASP A 166 0.35 18.75 -17.94
C ASP A 166 0.52 18.22 -16.52
N ILE A 167 -0.58 17.89 -15.81
CA ILE A 167 -0.55 17.22 -14.51
C ILE A 167 0.15 15.86 -14.64
N GLU A 168 -0.25 15.02 -15.59
CA GLU A 168 0.36 13.69 -15.81
C GLU A 168 1.86 13.79 -16.08
N LYS A 169 2.27 14.71 -16.96
CA LYS A 169 3.67 14.98 -17.27
C LYS A 169 4.44 15.41 -16.01
N GLY A 170 3.84 16.31 -15.22
CA GLY A 170 4.41 16.75 -13.94
C GLY A 170 4.59 15.61 -12.95
N LYS A 171 3.58 14.74 -12.80
CA LYS A 171 3.67 13.58 -11.90
C LYS A 171 4.69 12.56 -12.37
N ARG A 172 4.81 12.33 -13.69
CA ARG A 172 5.85 11.45 -14.24
C ARG A 172 7.25 11.95 -13.89
N LYS A 173 7.50 13.26 -14.06
CA LYS A 173 8.77 13.88 -13.68
C LYS A 173 9.09 13.68 -12.19
N VAL A 174 8.11 13.88 -11.31
CA VAL A 174 8.26 13.65 -9.86
C VAL A 174 8.64 12.20 -9.55
N VAL A 175 8.01 11.23 -10.24
CA VAL A 175 8.34 9.80 -10.08
C VAL A 175 9.75 9.50 -10.58
N ASP A 176 10.13 9.99 -11.76
CA ASP A 176 11.45 9.77 -12.34
C ASP A 176 12.57 10.37 -11.46
N GLU A 177 12.37 11.58 -10.93
CA GLU A 177 13.27 12.24 -9.97
C GLU A 177 13.39 11.43 -8.67
N ALA A 178 12.29 10.89 -8.16
CA ALA A 178 12.30 10.07 -6.95
C ALA A 178 13.05 8.75 -7.16
N ILE A 179 12.91 8.12 -8.33
CA ILE A 179 13.65 6.91 -8.71
C ILE A 179 15.15 7.21 -8.80
N ALA A 180 15.53 8.34 -9.41
CA ALA A 180 16.93 8.74 -9.50
C ALA A 180 17.56 8.92 -8.12
N LYS A 181 16.91 9.68 -7.23
CA LYS A 181 17.35 9.87 -5.84
C LYS A 181 17.41 8.56 -5.07
N ALA A 182 16.41 7.69 -5.23
CA ALA A 182 16.41 6.38 -4.58
C ALA A 182 17.61 5.52 -5.01
N LYS A 183 18.05 5.59 -6.28
CA LYS A 183 19.23 4.87 -6.77
C LYS A 183 20.56 5.41 -6.19
N GLU A 184 20.60 6.68 -5.81
CA GLU A 184 21.76 7.31 -5.18
C GLU A 184 21.89 6.93 -3.69
N SER A 185 20.79 6.53 -3.05
CA SER A 185 20.78 6.08 -1.65
C SER A 185 21.75 4.90 -1.44
N PRO A 186 22.64 4.91 -0.44
CA PRO A 186 23.60 3.82 -0.25
C PRO A 186 22.90 2.51 0.15
N MET A 187 23.62 1.40 -0.02
CA MET A 187 23.23 0.14 0.63
C MET A 187 23.31 0.30 2.16
N PRO A 188 22.45 -0.39 2.93
CA PRO A 188 22.58 -0.46 4.38
C PRO A 188 23.96 -1.00 4.77
N ASP A 189 24.50 -0.52 5.90
CA ASP A 189 25.77 -1.03 6.40
C ASP A 189 25.58 -2.48 6.88
N PRO A 190 26.54 -3.40 6.68
CA PRO A 190 26.41 -4.76 7.21
C PRO A 190 26.13 -4.83 8.72
N SER A 191 26.54 -3.84 9.51
CA SER A 191 26.21 -3.71 10.93
C SER A 191 24.72 -3.45 11.18
N ASP A 192 24.00 -2.83 10.23
CA ASP A 192 22.56 -2.58 10.30
C ASP A 192 21.73 -3.87 10.29
N LEU A 193 22.32 -5.01 9.90
CA LEU A 193 21.68 -6.32 9.96
C LEU A 193 21.22 -6.70 11.37
N PHE A 194 21.94 -6.20 12.39
CA PHE A 194 21.72 -6.56 13.78
C PHE A 194 20.82 -5.57 14.52
N THR A 195 20.46 -4.45 13.90
CA THR A 195 19.66 -3.40 14.54
C THR A 195 18.16 -3.74 14.52
N ASN A 196 17.42 -3.16 15.46
CA ASN A 196 15.95 -3.28 15.56
C ASN A 196 15.40 -4.71 15.74
N VAL A 197 16.21 -5.65 16.24
CA VAL A 197 15.75 -6.99 16.66
C VAL A 197 14.91 -6.91 17.94
N TYR A 198 15.34 -6.07 18.88
CA TYR A 198 14.59 -5.70 20.08
C TYR A 198 14.47 -4.18 20.17
N VAL A 199 13.51 -3.74 20.99
CA VAL A 199 13.47 -2.35 21.45
C VAL A 199 14.71 -2.06 22.30
N LYS A 200 15.14 -0.79 22.35
CA LYS A 200 16.32 -0.38 23.13
C LYS A 200 16.16 -0.71 24.62
N GLY A 201 17.26 -1.06 25.30
CA GLY A 201 17.38 -1.34 26.73
C GLY A 201 17.47 -2.84 27.09
N PHE A 202 17.48 -3.74 26.10
CA PHE A 202 17.41 -5.20 26.34
C PHE A 202 18.76 -5.92 26.27
N GLY A 203 19.84 -5.24 25.87
CA GLY A 203 21.22 -5.72 26.05
C GLY A 203 21.51 -7.11 25.46
N VAL A 204 21.00 -7.39 24.25
CA VAL A 204 21.14 -8.72 23.66
C VAL A 204 22.40 -8.85 22.81
N GLU A 205 22.94 -10.07 22.82
CA GLU A 205 24.01 -10.52 21.95
C GLU A 205 23.44 -11.15 20.67
N VAL A 206 23.94 -10.72 19.51
CA VAL A 206 23.55 -11.33 18.23
C VAL A 206 24.77 -11.93 17.53
N PHE A 207 24.58 -13.15 17.02
CA PHE A 207 25.63 -13.97 16.41
C PHE A 207 25.49 -14.03 14.90
N GLY A 208 26.62 -14.00 14.19
CA GLY A 208 26.71 -14.29 12.76
C GLY A 208 26.52 -15.77 12.42
N ALA A 209 26.64 -16.12 11.14
CA ALA A 209 26.41 -17.47 10.63
C ALA A 209 27.28 -18.57 11.28
N ASP A 210 28.48 -18.22 11.76
CA ASP A 210 29.43 -19.15 12.37
C ASP A 210 29.38 -19.20 13.91
N ARG A 211 28.54 -18.35 14.53
CA ARG A 211 28.45 -18.16 15.99
C ARG A 211 29.75 -17.75 16.69
N LYS A 212 30.76 -17.27 15.95
CA LYS A 212 32.05 -16.86 16.51
C LYS A 212 32.16 -15.35 16.71
N GLU A 213 31.47 -14.57 15.89
CA GLU A 213 31.45 -13.11 16.00
C GLU A 213 30.20 -12.66 16.78
N LEU A 214 30.42 -12.06 17.95
CA LEU A 214 29.42 -11.21 18.60
C LEU A 214 29.36 -9.89 17.82
N ARG A 215 28.28 -9.66 17.09
CA ARG A 215 28.24 -8.57 16.10
C ARG A 215 27.62 -7.28 16.62
N SER A 216 26.85 -7.32 17.70
CA SER A 216 26.34 -6.12 18.37
C SER A 216 25.81 -6.43 19.76
N THR A 217 26.04 -5.52 20.71
CA THR A 217 25.22 -5.40 21.92
C THR A 217 24.22 -4.29 21.64
N LEU A 218 22.95 -4.64 21.55
CA LEU A 218 21.92 -3.63 21.31
C LEU A 218 21.81 -2.71 22.55
N PRO A 219 21.73 -1.38 22.36
CA PRO A 219 21.55 -0.43 23.46
C PRO A 219 20.25 -0.69 24.20
#